data_AF-H9BRS8-F1
#
_entry.id   AF-H9BRS8-F1
#
_cell.length_a   1.000
_cell.length_b   1.000
_cell.length_c   1.000
_cell.angle_alpha   90.00
_cell.angle_beta   90.00
_cell.angle_gamma   90.00
#
_symmetry.space_group_name_H-M   'P 1'
#
loop_
_entity.id
_entity.type
_entity.pdbx_description
1 polymer ?
#
loop_
_entity_poly.entity_id
_entity_poly.type
_entity_poly.pdbx_seq_one_letter_code
_entity_poly.pdbx_strand_id
1 'polypeptide(L)'
;MTKHRLNLVLPERSMDRLEDLKVRTDASSITEVVKSALMTYESLADHLAEGVVFSGHRPNGEVFAVEFMIDVEKKKPSLSVVEKAFA
;
A
#
# COMPACT_ATOMS: atom_id res chain seq x y z
N MET A 1 11.62 18.29 -9.06
CA MET A 1 11.21 17.60 -7.81
C MET A 1 12.05 18.11 -6.66
N THR A 2 11.41 18.69 -5.65
CA THR A 2 12.06 19.10 -4.40
C THR A 2 12.37 17.86 -3.58
N LYS A 3 13.61 17.73 -3.09
CA LYS A 3 14.04 16.60 -2.25
C LYS A 3 14.16 17.08 -0.80
N HIS A 4 13.57 16.33 0.12
CA HIS A 4 13.71 16.55 1.57
C HIS A 4 14.52 15.42 2.19
N ARG A 5 15.41 15.76 3.12
CA ARG A 5 16.13 14.76 3.95
C ARG A 5 15.37 14.58 5.25
N LEU A 6 15.09 13.33 5.59
CA LEU A 6 14.48 12.94 6.86
C LEU A 6 15.52 12.18 7.68
N ASN A 7 15.72 12.59 8.93
CA ASN A 7 16.53 11.83 9.89
C ASN A 7 15.55 11.10 10.82
N LEU A 8 15.60 9.77 10.82
CA LEU A 8 14.73 8.93 11.64
C LEU A 8 15.55 8.33 12.78
N VAL A 9 15.01 8.42 14.00
CA VAL A 9 15.51 7.64 15.14
C VAL A 9 14.55 6.48 15.35
N LEU A 10 15.05 5.26 15.18
CA LEU A 10 14.27 4.04 15.27
C LEU A 10 14.86 3.13 16.36
N PRO A 11 14.03 2.38 17.10
CA PRO A 11 14.52 1.32 17.97
C PRO A 11 15.32 0.28 17.18
N GLU A 12 16.27 -0.38 17.83
CA GLU A 12 17.13 -1.42 17.22
C GLU A 12 16.30 -2.49 16.50
N ARG A 13 15.24 -2.99 17.14
CA ARG A 13 14.31 -3.96 16.54
C ARG A 13 13.68 -3.49 15.22
N SER A 14 13.46 -2.18 15.05
CA SER A 14 12.93 -1.63 13.79
C SER A 14 14.02 -1.58 12.72
N MET A 15 15.27 -1.32 13.11
CA MET A 15 16.42 -1.38 12.20
C MET A 15 16.65 -2.80 11.70
N ASP A 16 16.58 -3.81 12.58
CA ASP A 16 16.70 -5.23 12.19
C ASP A 16 15.65 -5.62 11.15
N ARG A 17 14.41 -5.16 11.34
CA ARG A 17 13.33 -5.38 10.37
C ARG A 17 13.59 -4.70 9.03
N LEU A 18 14.18 -3.51 9.02
CA LEU A 18 14.53 -2.81 7.78
C LEU A 18 15.66 -3.53 7.05
N GLU A 19 16.66 -4.07 7.76
CA GLU A 19 17.72 -4.87 7.14
C GLU A 19 17.20 -6.22 6.62
N ASP A 20 16.31 -6.91 7.36
CA ASP A 20 15.62 -8.12 6.86
C ASP A 20 14.84 -7.83 5.56
N LEU A 21 14.06 -6.75 5.56
CA LEU A 21 13.30 -6.32 4.38
C LEU A 21 14.22 -5.99 3.21
N LYS A 22 15.36 -5.32 3.46
CA LYS A 22 16.35 -5.01 2.42
C LYS A 22 16.81 -6.27 1.71
N VAL A 23 17.17 -7.32 2.47
CA VAL A 23 17.61 -8.60 1.90
C VAL A 23 16.48 -9.31 1.17
N ARG A 24 15.29 -9.41 1.78
CA ARG A 24 14.15 -10.15 1.21
C ARG A 24 13.57 -9.53 -0.06
N THR A 25 13.73 -8.22 -0.22
CA THR A 25 13.24 -7.46 -1.39
C THR A 25 14.35 -7.11 -2.37
N ASP A 26 15.59 -7.55 -2.11
CA ASP A 26 16.78 -7.23 -2.89
C ASP A 26 16.99 -5.71 -3.09
N ALA A 27 16.64 -4.91 -2.08
CA ALA A 27 16.80 -3.48 -2.13
C ALA A 27 18.28 -3.10 -1.94
N SER A 28 18.75 -2.10 -2.69
CA SER A 28 20.14 -1.64 -2.63
C SER A 28 20.50 -0.95 -1.31
N SER A 29 19.51 -0.44 -0.56
CA SER A 29 19.71 0.29 0.69
C SER A 29 18.44 0.34 1.55
N ILE A 30 18.58 0.63 2.85
CA ILE A 30 17.43 0.94 3.73
C ILE A 30 16.63 2.13 3.19
N THR A 31 17.30 3.12 2.58
CA THR A 31 16.61 4.28 1.99
C THR A 31 15.66 3.85 0.86
N GLU A 32 16.05 2.85 0.08
CA GLU A 32 15.18 2.29 -0.95
C GLU A 32 14.01 1.52 -0.34
N VAL A 33 14.25 0.70 0.68
CA VAL A 33 13.18 0.01 1.43
C VAL A 33 12.13 1.02 1.93
N VAL A 34 12.56 2.12 2.55
CA VAL A 34 11.65 3.16 3.07
C VAL A 34 10.87 3.85 1.94
N LYS A 35 11.51 4.15 0.80
CA LYS A 35 10.82 4.74 -0.36
C LYS A 35 9.77 3.80 -0.94
N SER A 36 10.14 2.54 -1.16
CA SER A 36 9.23 1.53 -1.67
C SER A 36 8.07 1.27 -0.71
N ALA A 37 8.34 1.27 0.60
CA ALA A 37 7.30 1.15 1.63
C ALA A 37 6.33 2.34 1.59
N LEU A 38 6.81 3.57 1.42
CA LEU A 38 5.97 4.76 1.28
C LEU A 38 5.06 4.65 0.06
N MET A 39 5.62 4.35 -1.12
CA MET A 39 4.83 4.18 -2.35
C MET A 39 3.81 3.05 -2.25
N THR A 40 4.18 1.95 -1.59
CA THR A 40 3.26 0.83 -1.33
C THR A 40 2.12 1.26 -0.42
N TYR A 41 2.42 2.01 0.65
CA TYR A 41 1.42 2.53 1.58
C TYR A 41 0.45 3.49 0.90
N GLU A 42 0.94 4.41 0.06
CA GLU A 42 0.14 5.32 -0.77
C GLU A 42 -0.81 4.54 -1.69
N SER A 43 -0.28 3.56 -2.43
CA SER A 43 -1.09 2.73 -3.31
C SER A 43 -2.20 1.99 -2.54
N LEU A 44 -1.88 1.37 -1.40
CA LEU A 44 -2.89 0.70 -0.58
C LEU A 44 -3.97 1.68 -0.10
N ALA A 45 -3.58 2.86 0.38
CA ALA A 45 -4.51 3.88 0.84
C ALA A 45 -5.48 4.32 -0.29
N ASP A 46 -4.97 4.53 -1.51
CA ASP A 46 -5.79 4.94 -2.66
C ASP A 46 -6.83 3.86 -3.03
N HIS A 47 -6.41 2.60 -3.11
CA HIS A 47 -7.32 1.49 -3.44
C HIS A 47 -8.38 1.29 -2.35
N LEU A 48 -7.99 1.38 -1.07
CA LEU A 48 -8.92 1.28 0.05
C LEU A 48 -9.93 2.44 0.07
N ALA A 49 -9.50 3.66 -0.29
CA ALA A 49 -10.39 4.81 -0.44
C ALA A 49 -11.40 4.63 -1.57
N GLU A 50 -11.08 3.83 -2.59
CA GLU A 50 -12.00 3.44 -3.66
C GLU A 50 -12.93 2.27 -3.27
N GLY A 51 -12.75 1.71 -2.08
CA GLY A 51 -13.55 0.59 -1.56
C GLY A 51 -13.08 -0.78 -2.01
N VAL A 52 -11.86 -0.89 -2.56
CA VAL A 52 -11.25 -2.16 -2.94
C VAL A 52 -11.03 -3.03 -1.71
N VAL A 53 -11.30 -4.33 -1.83
CA VAL A 53 -11.02 -5.34 -0.81
C VAL A 53 -9.95 -6.28 -1.34
N PHE A 54 -8.94 -6.58 -0.51
CA PHE A 54 -7.85 -7.48 -0.87
C PHE A 54 -8.07 -8.87 -0.26
N SER A 55 -7.84 -9.91 -1.07
CA SER A 55 -7.85 -11.29 -0.63
C SER A 55 -6.58 -12.01 -1.07
N GLY A 56 -6.01 -12.81 -0.17
CA GLY A 56 -4.88 -13.67 -0.45
C GLY A 56 -5.34 -15.08 -0.79
N HIS A 57 -4.62 -15.72 -1.72
CA HIS A 57 -4.80 -17.13 -2.03
C HIS A 57 -3.57 -17.90 -1.56
N ARG A 58 -3.77 -18.90 -0.71
CA ARG A 58 -2.71 -19.82 -0.31
C ARG A 58 -2.53 -20.92 -1.37
N PRO A 59 -1.33 -21.53 -1.48
CA PRO A 59 -1.10 -22.64 -2.41
C PRO A 59 -2.02 -23.86 -2.21
N ASN A 60 -2.59 -24.02 -1.01
CA ASN A 60 -3.57 -25.07 -0.70
C ASN A 60 -4.99 -24.76 -1.20
N GLY A 61 -5.20 -23.64 -1.89
CA GLY A 61 -6.50 -23.19 -2.41
C GLY A 61 -7.34 -22.38 -1.41
N GLU A 62 -6.88 -22.18 -0.18
CA GLU A 62 -7.58 -21.37 0.81
C GLU A 62 -7.54 -19.89 0.44
N VAL A 63 -8.67 -19.20 0.58
CA VAL A 63 -8.81 -17.75 0.38
C VAL A 63 -9.00 -17.09 1.73
N PHE A 64 -8.23 -16.03 2.01
CA PHE A 64 -8.35 -15.26 3.24
C PHE A 64 -8.41 -13.76 2.94
N ALA A 65 -9.19 -13.01 3.72
CA ALA A 65 -9.21 -11.55 3.63
C ALA A 65 -7.89 -10.97 4.17
N VAL A 66 -7.35 -9.98 3.46
CA VAL A 66 -6.19 -9.23 3.93
C VAL A 66 -6.68 -7.94 4.59
N GLU A 67 -6.58 -7.88 5.91
CA GLU A 67 -6.92 -6.68 6.67
C GLU A 67 -5.70 -5.75 6.77
N PHE A 68 -5.90 -4.50 6.36
CA PHE A 68 -4.90 -3.45 6.50
C PHE A 68 -5.32 -2.49 7.61
N MET A 69 -4.39 -2.15 8.49
CA MET A 69 -4.58 -1.13 9.53
C MET A 69 -4.40 0.28 8.94
N ILE A 70 -5.17 0.59 7.89
CA ILE A 70 -5.13 1.88 7.19
C ILE A 70 -6.56 2.42 7.20
N ASP A 71 -6.76 3.53 7.90
CA ASP A 71 -8.03 4.25 7.92
C ASP A 71 -8.00 5.35 6.85
N VAL A 72 -8.89 5.23 5.85
CA VAL A 72 -9.00 6.16 4.73
C VAL A 72 -10.46 6.47 4.44
N GLU A 73 -10.75 7.74 4.17
CA GLU A 73 -12.08 8.17 3.79
C GLU A 73 -12.47 7.58 2.42
N LYS A 74 -13.63 6.92 2.36
CA LYS A 74 -14.12 6.35 1.09
C LYS A 74 -14.60 7.46 0.16
N LYS A 75 -14.14 7.43 -1.09
CA LYS A 75 -14.64 8.29 -2.17
C LYS A 75 -16.13 7.99 -2.37
N LYS A 76 -16.96 9.03 -2.37
CA LYS A 76 -18.39 8.88 -2.66
C LYS A 76 -18.56 8.43 -4.12
N PRO A 77 -19.32 7.37 -4.40
CA PRO A 77 -19.53 6.94 -5.77
C PRO A 77 -20.26 8.03 -6.55
N SER A 78 -19.63 8.54 -7.62
CA SER A 78 -20.28 9.44 -8.57
C SER A 78 -21.00 8.61 -9.62
N LEU A 79 -22.32 8.48 -9.50
CA LEU A 79 -23.14 7.86 -10.54
C LEU A 79 -23.38 8.87 -11.66
N SER A 80 -22.92 8.59 -12.87
CA SER A 80 -23.35 9.31 -14.08
C SER A 80 -24.39 8.47 -14.82
N VAL A 81 -25.62 8.98 -14.94
CA VAL A 81 -26.66 8.36 -15.78
C VAL A 81 -26.28 8.58 -17.24
N VAL A 82 -26.08 7.48 -17.98
CA VAL A 82 -25.92 7.55 -19.44
C VAL A 82 -27.32 7.46 -20.06
N GLU A 83 -27.88 8.57 -20.51
CA GLU A 83 -29.09 8.55 -21.32
C GLU A 83 -28.78 7.86 -22.66
N LYS A 84 -29.26 6.62 -22.82
CA LYS A 84 -29.34 6.00 -24.14
C LYS A 84 -30.47 6.69 -24.90
N ALA A 85 -30.11 7.56 -25.84
CA ALA A 85 -31.02 8.00 -26.88
C ALA A 85 -31.39 6.77 -27.73
N PHE A 86 -32.58 6.22 -27.49
CA PHE A 86 -33.19 5.28 -28.42
C PHE A 86 -33.73 6.10 -29.59
N ALA A 87 -33.09 5.96 -30.74
CA ALA A 87 -33.54 6.47 -32.04
C ALA A 87 -34.45 5.44 -32.72
#